data_AF-A0A7J4STM6-F1
#
_entry.id   AF-A0A7J4STM6-F1
#
_cell.length_a   1.000
_cell.length_b   1.000
_cell.length_c   1.000
_cell.angle_alpha   90.00
_cell.angle_beta   90.00
_cell.angle_gamma   90.00
#
_symmetry.space_group_name_H-M   'P 1'
#
loop_
_entity.id
_entity.type
_entity.pdbx_description
1 polymer ?
#
loop_
_entity_poly.entity_id
_entity_poly.type
_entity_poly.pdbx_seq_one_letter_code
_entity_poly.pdbx_strand_id
1 'polypeptide(L)'
;MLALNNAPPVRVAAFAILLAYVFLVASVAAAPSLASQLTVSKYVEPGDNANLTSLALENISKEAVVLAKINGAETFLLNDTTGLPITDYGTVYSFLDADFYRSSNYSQKPAAQGKTGERAAALIANTNATLDYLAARSGIKERLASKIQAMEGNLTYDFNRTSTVVGVSDLWPMYLDFQNLSNSTRGYLGKNSVRRALANEQSLDELNATLSSEVYKRKMAVVDYQRFCYRIGQKLLELSSNRTLIDQKKELDAINVRYAAIRDDTAIKTYDALIATNSELESMDSQLARLIYNGRPVVPVGDFCIVTLFILFPAVAYLCIENKRRYLPK
;
A
#
# COMPACT_ATOMS: atom_id res chain seq x y z
N MET A 1 -81.85 26.42 12.32
CA MET A 1 -80.64 26.52 11.47
C MET A 1 -79.44 26.22 12.33
N LEU A 2 -78.69 25.16 11.97
CA LEU A 2 -77.24 24.94 12.15
C LEU A 2 -76.67 25.06 13.58
N ALA A 3 -75.77 24.23 14.08
CA ALA A 3 -75.00 23.11 13.57
C ALA A 3 -74.25 22.46 14.75
N LEU A 4 -73.85 21.20 14.58
CA LEU A 4 -72.55 20.57 14.96
C LEU A 4 -71.60 21.41 15.85
N ASN A 5 -70.88 20.96 16.88
CA ASN A 5 -70.41 19.66 17.38
C ASN A 5 -69.80 19.97 18.78
N ASN A 6 -70.33 19.48 19.90
CA ASN A 6 -69.97 18.24 20.62
C ASN A 6 -68.48 18.01 20.97
N ALA A 7 -68.12 18.44 22.19
CA ALA A 7 -67.30 17.76 23.23
C ALA A 7 -66.19 18.68 23.81
N PRO A 8 -66.06 18.76 25.16
CA PRO A 8 -65.14 19.68 25.83
C PRO A 8 -63.66 19.34 25.53
N PRO A 9 -62.76 20.35 25.50
CA PRO A 9 -61.34 20.21 25.12
C PRO A 9 -60.57 19.16 25.93
N VAL A 10 -61.11 18.73 27.07
CA VAL A 10 -60.57 17.68 27.95
C VAL A 10 -60.62 16.28 27.30
N ARG A 11 -61.61 15.98 26.44
CA ARG A 11 -61.70 14.65 25.80
C ARG A 11 -60.74 14.51 24.61
N VAL A 12 -60.49 15.58 23.87
CA VAL A 12 -59.49 15.61 22.79
C VAL A 12 -58.08 15.57 23.38
N ALA A 13 -57.84 16.26 24.49
CA ALA A 13 -56.58 16.18 25.23
C ALA A 13 -56.35 14.78 25.83
N ALA A 14 -57.37 14.15 26.41
CA ALA A 14 -57.28 12.79 26.93
C ALA A 14 -57.05 11.76 25.81
N PHE A 15 -57.67 11.94 24.64
CA PHE A 15 -57.45 11.06 23.48
C PHE A 15 -56.07 11.29 22.83
N ALA A 16 -55.55 12.51 22.82
CA ALA A 16 -54.19 12.83 22.37
C ALA A 16 -53.12 12.33 23.34
N ILE A 17 -53.38 12.37 24.65
CA ILE A 17 -52.52 11.75 25.68
C ILE A 17 -52.59 10.23 25.58
N LEU A 18 -53.76 9.64 25.33
CA LEU A 18 -53.88 8.20 25.09
C LEU A 18 -53.21 7.80 23.77
N LEU A 19 -53.30 8.62 22.71
CA LEU A 19 -52.56 8.40 21.46
C LEU A 19 -51.06 8.56 21.67
N ALA A 20 -50.61 9.55 22.44
CA ALA A 20 -49.20 9.72 22.78
C ALA A 20 -48.68 8.58 23.67
N TYR A 21 -49.51 8.07 24.59
CA TYR A 21 -49.21 6.91 25.42
C TYR A 21 -49.22 5.62 24.59
N VAL A 22 -50.12 5.50 23.60
CA VAL A 22 -50.14 4.39 22.63
C VAL A 22 -48.99 4.49 21.63
N PHE A 23 -48.52 5.68 21.25
CA PHE A 23 -47.29 5.82 20.45
C PHE A 23 -46.04 5.57 21.31
N LEU A 24 -46.04 5.93 22.59
CA LEU A 24 -44.97 5.59 23.54
C LEU A 24 -44.96 4.09 23.90
N VAL A 25 -46.11 3.41 23.84
CA VAL A 25 -46.26 1.96 24.12
C VAL A 25 -46.17 1.11 22.85
N ALA A 26 -46.45 1.65 21.65
CA ALA A 26 -46.40 0.92 20.38
C ALA A 26 -45.14 1.17 19.55
N SER A 27 -44.22 2.03 19.98
CA SER A 27 -42.88 2.15 19.38
C SER A 27 -41.74 1.61 20.25
N VAL A 28 -42.04 0.78 21.25
CA VAL A 28 -41.00 0.09 22.02
C VAL A 28 -40.55 -1.16 21.27
N ALA A 29 -39.92 -0.96 20.11
CA ALA A 29 -38.69 -1.72 19.92
C ALA A 29 -37.79 -1.23 21.06
N ALA A 30 -37.67 -2.02 22.13
CA ALA A 30 -36.94 -1.63 23.32
C ALA A 30 -35.61 -1.01 22.89
N ALA A 31 -35.40 0.26 23.21
CA ALA A 31 -34.16 0.94 22.87
C ALA A 31 -33.01 0.12 23.46
N PRO A 32 -31.92 -0.12 22.71
CA PRO A 32 -30.79 -0.89 23.21
C PRO A 32 -30.32 -0.33 24.55
N SER A 33 -30.01 -1.20 25.52
CA SER A 33 -29.58 -0.74 26.84
C SER A 33 -28.30 0.09 26.77
N LEU A 34 -28.05 0.90 27.80
CA LEU A 34 -26.79 1.64 27.93
C LEU A 34 -25.58 0.68 27.95
N ALA A 35 -25.72 -0.53 28.51
CA ALA A 35 -24.66 -1.54 28.53
C ALA A 35 -24.32 -2.00 27.11
N SER A 36 -25.32 -2.31 26.28
CA SER A 36 -25.12 -2.63 24.87
C SER A 36 -24.48 -1.48 24.11
N GLN A 37 -24.95 -0.25 24.29
CA GLN A 37 -24.39 0.92 23.62
C GLN A 37 -22.91 1.15 23.98
N LEU A 38 -22.56 1.04 25.27
CA LEU A 38 -21.19 1.16 25.76
C LEU A 38 -20.30 0.05 25.22
N THR A 39 -20.78 -1.20 25.16
CA THR A 39 -19.94 -2.28 24.64
C THR A 39 -19.76 -2.18 23.13
N VAL A 40 -20.80 -1.84 22.37
CA VAL A 40 -20.70 -1.61 20.91
C VAL A 40 -19.65 -0.54 20.61
N SER A 41 -19.59 0.52 21.42
CA SER A 41 -18.59 1.57 21.25
C SER A 41 -17.14 1.06 21.34
N LYS A 42 -16.88 -0.08 22.01
CA LYS A 42 -15.56 -0.73 22.07
C LYS A 42 -15.19 -1.42 20.75
N TYR A 43 -16.17 -1.82 19.95
CA TYR A 43 -16.00 -2.52 18.67
C TYR A 43 -16.08 -1.59 17.46
N VAL A 44 -16.32 -0.30 17.68
CA VAL A 44 -16.56 0.72 16.65
C VAL A 44 -15.40 1.70 16.68
N GLU A 45 -14.87 2.02 15.50
CA GLU A 45 -13.81 3.03 15.36
C GLU A 45 -14.38 4.38 14.94
N PRO A 46 -13.65 5.49 15.13
CA PRO A 46 -14.08 6.79 14.63
C PRO A 46 -14.26 6.75 13.11
N GLY A 47 -15.51 6.79 12.65
CA GLY A 47 -15.90 6.66 11.24
C GLY A 47 -16.63 5.36 10.89
N ASP A 48 -16.79 4.44 11.83
CA ASP A 48 -17.73 3.33 11.66
C ASP A 48 -19.15 3.78 11.98
N ASN A 49 -20.11 3.29 11.21
CA ASN A 49 -21.54 3.48 11.45
C ASN A 49 -22.10 2.26 12.17
N ALA A 50 -22.48 2.41 13.43
CA ALA A 50 -23.09 1.34 14.22
C ALA A 50 -24.61 1.52 14.30
N ASN A 51 -25.34 0.44 14.04
CA ASN A 51 -26.77 0.35 14.24
C ASN A 51 -27.08 -0.85 15.13
N LEU A 52 -27.95 -0.63 16.12
CA LEU A 52 -28.35 -1.61 17.11
C LEU A 52 -29.83 -1.89 16.98
N THR A 53 -30.18 -3.14 16.74
CA THR A 53 -31.57 -3.60 16.65
C THR A 53 -31.85 -4.55 17.80
N SER A 54 -32.80 -4.18 18.66
CA SER A 54 -33.21 -5.05 19.78
C SER A 54 -33.99 -6.25 19.25
N LEU A 55 -33.56 -7.44 19.65
CA LEU A 55 -34.23 -8.72 19.42
C LEU A 55 -34.91 -9.12 20.73
N ALA A 56 -36.09 -8.57 20.99
CA ALA A 56 -36.87 -8.93 22.16
C ALA A 56 -37.58 -10.28 21.94
N LEU A 57 -37.18 -11.31 22.67
CA LEU A 57 -37.79 -12.63 22.65
C LEU A 57 -38.45 -12.94 23.99
N GLU A 58 -39.72 -12.59 24.12
CA GLU A 58 -40.53 -12.84 25.34
C GLU A 58 -40.61 -14.33 25.73
N ASN A 59 -40.33 -15.26 24.80
CA ASN A 59 -40.57 -16.70 24.98
C ASN A 59 -39.33 -17.59 25.06
N ILE A 60 -38.10 -17.05 24.95
CA ILE A 60 -36.88 -17.89 24.85
C ILE A 60 -35.88 -17.64 25.98
N SER A 61 -35.74 -16.40 26.45
CA SER A 61 -34.98 -16.11 27.67
C SER A 61 -35.47 -14.81 28.30
N LYS A 62 -35.20 -14.61 29.60
CA LYS A 62 -35.40 -13.31 30.25
C LYS A 62 -34.36 -12.25 29.83
N GLU A 63 -33.40 -12.64 29.01
CA GLU A 63 -32.29 -11.79 28.61
C GLU A 63 -32.61 -11.14 27.26
N ALA A 64 -32.77 -9.81 27.25
CA ALA A 64 -32.83 -9.07 26.01
C ALA A 64 -31.52 -9.24 25.23
N VAL A 65 -31.61 -9.34 23.91
CA VAL A 65 -30.44 -9.47 23.01
C VAL A 65 -30.50 -8.38 21.96
N VAL A 66 -29.35 -7.85 21.57
CA VAL A 66 -29.22 -6.80 20.57
C VAL A 66 -28.37 -7.28 19.42
N LEU A 67 -28.89 -7.15 18.20
CA LEU A 67 -28.12 -7.35 16.98
C LEU A 67 -27.35 -6.07 16.64
N ALA A 68 -26.03 -6.17 16.60
CA ALA A 68 -25.16 -5.09 16.18
C ALA A 68 -24.80 -5.20 14.70
N LYS A 69 -25.04 -4.12 13.97
CA LYS A 69 -24.60 -3.92 12.59
C LYS A 69 -23.56 -2.83 12.53
N ILE A 70 -22.34 -3.16 12.08
CA ILE A 70 -21.27 -2.19 11.88
C ILE A 70 -21.08 -2.01 10.38
N ASN A 71 -21.14 -0.76 9.91
CA ASN A 71 -21.07 -0.39 8.50
C ASN A 71 -22.09 -1.15 7.62
N GLY A 72 -23.28 -1.42 8.16
CA GLY A 72 -24.35 -2.13 7.47
C GLY A 72 -24.28 -3.65 7.50
N ALA A 73 -23.17 -4.25 7.98
CA ALA A 73 -23.01 -5.70 8.08
C ALA A 73 -23.37 -6.21 9.49
N GLU A 74 -24.10 -7.32 9.56
CA GLU A 74 -24.38 -8.02 10.83
C GLU A 74 -23.06 -8.54 11.42
N THR A 75 -22.69 -8.02 12.58
CA THR A 75 -21.36 -8.25 13.16
C THR A 75 -21.42 -9.21 14.34
N PHE A 76 -22.30 -8.97 15.30
CA PHE A 76 -22.48 -9.85 16.46
C PHE A 76 -23.83 -9.64 17.15
N LEU A 77 -24.27 -10.64 17.93
CA LEU A 77 -25.32 -10.49 18.93
C LEU A 77 -24.70 -10.13 20.28
N LEU A 78 -25.32 -9.21 21.00
CA LEU A 78 -24.96 -8.85 22.37
C LEU A 78 -26.06 -9.29 23.33
N ASN A 79 -25.66 -9.85 24.46
CA ASN A 79 -26.55 -9.92 25.62
C ASN A 79 -26.74 -8.49 26.14
N ASP A 80 -27.98 -8.01 26.18
CA ASP A 80 -28.31 -6.63 26.51
C ASP A 80 -28.11 -6.29 28.00
N THR A 81 -28.00 -7.32 28.84
CA THR A 81 -27.76 -7.19 30.29
C THR A 81 -26.27 -7.13 30.61
N THR A 82 -25.49 -8.05 30.04
CA THR A 82 -24.03 -8.11 30.29
C THR A 82 -23.24 -7.22 29.35
N GLY A 83 -23.84 -6.84 28.22
CA GLY A 83 -23.20 -6.16 27.12
C GLY A 83 -22.15 -7.03 26.41
N LEU A 84 -22.09 -8.35 26.64
CA LEU A 84 -21.07 -9.22 26.04
C LEU A 84 -21.55 -9.83 24.71
N PRO A 85 -20.65 -10.00 23.72
CA PRO A 85 -20.97 -10.73 22.51
C PRO A 85 -21.25 -12.20 22.78
N ILE A 86 -22.31 -12.71 22.16
CA ILE A 86 -22.72 -14.10 22.23
C ILE A 86 -21.96 -14.87 21.16
N THR A 87 -21.14 -15.83 21.59
CA THR A 87 -20.28 -16.65 20.72
C THR A 87 -20.73 -18.11 20.62
N ASP A 88 -21.76 -18.51 21.36
CA ASP A 88 -22.32 -19.85 21.29
C ASP A 88 -23.29 -19.98 20.10
N TYR A 89 -23.02 -20.94 19.21
CA TYR A 89 -23.81 -21.16 18.00
C TYR A 89 -25.27 -21.51 18.31
N GLY A 90 -25.52 -22.39 19.29
CA GLY A 90 -26.88 -22.82 19.63
C GLY A 90 -27.73 -21.64 20.12
N THR A 91 -27.12 -20.79 20.95
CA THR A 91 -27.72 -19.56 21.45
C THR A 91 -27.99 -18.60 20.29
N VAL A 92 -27.01 -18.27 19.46
CA VAL A 92 -27.21 -17.38 18.30
C VAL A 92 -28.28 -17.91 17.35
N TYR A 93 -28.25 -19.21 17.02
CA TYR A 93 -29.25 -19.84 16.17
C TYR A 93 -30.65 -19.69 16.75
N SER A 94 -30.85 -20.00 18.02
CA SER A 94 -32.17 -19.89 18.66
C SER A 94 -32.72 -18.46 18.69
N PHE A 95 -31.85 -17.46 18.92
CA PHE A 95 -32.26 -16.05 18.85
C PHE A 95 -32.67 -15.64 17.43
N LEU A 96 -31.88 -16.02 16.42
CA LEU A 96 -32.17 -15.68 15.02
C LEU A 96 -33.37 -16.43 14.45
N ASP A 97 -33.55 -17.70 14.84
CA ASP A 97 -34.69 -18.53 14.43
C ASP A 97 -35.99 -17.91 14.94
N ALA A 98 -36.00 -17.48 16.20
CA ALA A 98 -37.17 -16.87 16.81
C ALA A 98 -37.51 -15.48 16.24
N ASP A 99 -36.49 -14.64 15.97
CA ASP A 99 -36.67 -13.38 15.25
C ASP A 99 -37.27 -13.62 13.84
N PHE A 100 -36.80 -14.65 13.15
CA PHE A 100 -37.35 -15.07 11.87
C PHE A 100 -38.82 -15.52 11.97
N TYR A 101 -39.15 -16.37 12.94
CA TYR A 101 -40.53 -16.85 13.17
C TYR A 101 -41.51 -15.71 13.48
N ARG A 102 -41.04 -14.62 14.08
CA ARG A 102 -41.84 -13.41 14.35
C ARG A 102 -42.04 -12.54 13.11
N SER A 103 -41.03 -12.46 12.24
CA SER A 103 -41.00 -11.56 11.08
C SER A 103 -41.54 -12.17 9.79
N SER A 104 -41.74 -13.49 9.74
CA SER A 104 -42.03 -14.21 8.49
C SER A 104 -43.44 -14.78 8.40
N ASN A 105 -44.06 -14.67 7.22
CA ASN A 105 -45.36 -15.28 6.92
C ASN A 105 -45.27 -16.81 6.91
N TYR A 106 -46.37 -17.48 7.29
CA TYR A 106 -46.42 -18.93 7.58
C TYR A 106 -45.94 -19.83 6.42
N SER A 107 -46.07 -19.39 5.17
CA SER A 107 -45.70 -20.15 3.96
C SER A 107 -44.20 -20.19 3.66
N GLN A 108 -43.36 -19.38 4.32
CA GLN A 108 -41.91 -19.28 4.04
C GLN A 108 -41.03 -20.08 5.02
N LYS A 109 -41.63 -20.74 6.02
CA LYS A 109 -40.93 -21.33 7.17
C LYS A 109 -39.99 -22.52 6.86
N PRO A 110 -40.32 -23.49 5.98
CA PRO A 110 -39.46 -24.67 5.77
C PRO A 110 -38.17 -24.40 4.97
N ALA A 111 -38.24 -23.54 3.94
CA ALA A 111 -37.07 -23.16 3.13
C ALA A 111 -36.13 -22.18 3.85
N ALA A 112 -36.54 -21.67 5.01
CA ALA A 112 -35.83 -20.66 5.77
C ALA A 112 -35.04 -21.19 6.97
N GLN A 113 -35.40 -22.36 7.53
CA GLN A 113 -34.61 -22.97 8.62
C GLN A 113 -33.15 -23.26 8.21
N GLY A 114 -32.91 -23.69 6.97
CA GLY A 114 -31.55 -23.82 6.44
C GLY A 114 -30.80 -22.49 6.36
N LYS A 115 -31.50 -21.39 6.04
CA LYS A 115 -30.94 -20.03 5.95
C LYS A 115 -30.65 -19.41 7.32
N THR A 116 -31.43 -19.77 8.35
CA THR A 116 -31.15 -19.36 9.73
C THR A 116 -29.84 -19.95 10.23
N GLY A 117 -29.57 -21.23 9.93
CA GLY A 117 -28.31 -21.89 10.24
C GLY A 117 -27.10 -21.21 9.58
N GLU A 118 -27.21 -20.93 8.28
CA GLU A 118 -26.18 -20.20 7.52
C GLU A 118 -25.94 -18.79 8.09
N ARG A 119 -27.00 -18.04 8.43
CA ARG A 119 -26.91 -16.71 9.04
C ARG A 119 -26.25 -16.77 10.42
N ALA A 120 -26.62 -17.74 11.26
CA ALA A 120 -26.02 -17.94 12.58
C ALA A 120 -24.52 -18.24 12.47
N ALA A 121 -24.14 -19.14 11.55
CA ALA A 121 -22.74 -19.47 11.30
C ALA A 121 -21.94 -18.23 10.81
N ALA A 122 -22.50 -17.47 9.87
CA ALA A 122 -21.88 -16.23 9.39
C ALA A 122 -21.72 -15.18 10.50
N LEU A 123 -22.72 -15.03 11.37
CA LEU A 123 -22.67 -14.08 12.47
C LEU A 123 -21.62 -14.46 13.52
N ILE A 124 -21.50 -15.74 13.85
CA ILE A 124 -20.42 -16.24 14.71
C ILE A 124 -19.06 -16.00 14.08
N ALA A 125 -18.91 -16.28 12.77
CA ALA A 125 -17.66 -16.02 12.06
C ALA A 125 -17.27 -14.53 12.11
N ASN A 126 -18.23 -13.62 11.86
CA ASN A 126 -18.02 -12.18 11.93
C ASN A 126 -17.70 -11.70 13.36
N THR A 127 -18.34 -12.31 14.36
CA THR A 127 -18.08 -12.03 15.78
C THR A 127 -16.64 -12.35 16.13
N ASN A 128 -16.20 -13.57 15.81
CA ASN A 128 -14.83 -14.02 16.07
C ASN A 128 -13.81 -13.17 15.32
N ALA A 129 -14.05 -12.90 14.03
CA ALA A 129 -13.17 -12.04 13.23
C ALA A 129 -13.04 -10.62 13.81
N THR A 130 -14.11 -10.08 14.38
CA THR A 130 -14.07 -8.76 15.04
C THR A 130 -13.26 -8.80 16.33
N LEU A 131 -13.40 -9.86 17.13
CA LEU A 131 -12.63 -10.05 18.37
C LEU A 131 -11.14 -10.23 18.07
N ASP A 132 -10.80 -11.07 17.09
CA ASP A 132 -9.43 -11.28 16.62
C ASP A 132 -8.80 -9.99 16.10
N TYR A 133 -9.57 -9.23 15.30
CA TYR A 133 -9.14 -7.91 14.84
C TYR A 133 -8.82 -6.97 16.00
N LEU A 134 -9.70 -6.88 17.01
CA LEU A 134 -9.47 -6.00 18.15
C LEU A 134 -8.22 -6.39 18.95
N ALA A 135 -7.98 -7.68 19.13
CA ALA A 135 -6.78 -8.19 19.79
C ALA A 135 -5.50 -7.82 19.01
N ALA A 136 -5.55 -7.84 17.67
CA ALA A 136 -4.42 -7.51 16.81
C ALA A 136 -4.28 -6.00 16.49
N ARG A 137 -5.30 -5.18 16.80
CA ARG A 137 -5.45 -3.80 16.29
C ARG A 137 -4.26 -2.89 16.60
N SER A 138 -3.73 -2.94 17.82
CA SER A 138 -2.54 -2.14 18.19
C SER A 138 -1.34 -2.51 17.33
N GLY A 139 -1.08 -3.81 17.17
CA GLY A 139 -0.02 -4.32 16.32
C GLY A 139 -0.21 -3.96 14.85
N ILE A 140 -1.45 -4.03 14.33
CA ILE A 140 -1.78 -3.59 12.97
C ILE A 140 -1.47 -2.10 12.79
N LYS A 141 -1.87 -1.27 13.75
CA LYS A 141 -1.62 0.18 13.73
C LYS A 141 -0.13 0.49 13.69
N GLU A 142 0.66 -0.12 14.56
CA GLU A 142 2.11 0.08 14.62
C GLU A 142 2.80 -0.39 13.34
N ARG A 143 2.43 -1.57 12.83
CA ARG A 143 2.93 -2.12 11.57
C ARG A 143 2.65 -1.17 10.40
N LEU A 144 1.40 -0.69 10.26
CA LEU A 144 1.02 0.25 9.20
C LEU A 144 1.78 1.57 9.32
N ALA A 145 1.91 2.12 10.53
CA ALA A 145 2.65 3.36 10.74
C ALA A 145 4.13 3.24 10.34
N SER A 146 4.79 2.15 10.77
CA SER A 146 6.18 1.85 10.42
C SER A 146 6.36 1.64 8.92
N LYS A 147 5.45 0.89 8.29
CA LYS A 147 5.44 0.62 6.86
C LYS A 147 5.34 1.92 6.04
N ILE A 148 4.40 2.80 6.38
CA ILE A 148 4.23 4.11 5.70
C ILE A 148 5.50 4.95 5.85
N GLN A 149 6.07 5.02 7.05
CA GLN A 149 7.31 5.77 7.28
C GLN A 149 8.48 5.25 6.44
N ALA A 150 8.62 3.94 6.31
CA ALA A 150 9.67 3.32 5.49
C ALA A 150 9.48 3.63 3.99
N MET A 151 8.25 3.57 3.49
CA MET A 151 7.93 3.94 2.11
C MET A 151 8.29 5.40 1.81
N GLU A 152 7.81 6.32 2.65
CA GLU A 152 8.06 7.76 2.49
C GLU A 152 9.55 8.08 2.53
N GLY A 153 10.30 7.51 3.48
CA GLY A 153 11.73 7.77 3.64
C GLY A 153 12.54 7.37 2.41
N ASN A 154 12.32 6.15 1.90
CA ASN A 154 13.03 5.64 0.72
C ASN A 154 12.64 6.42 -0.54
N LEU A 155 11.34 6.61 -0.74
CA LEU A 155 10.80 7.22 -1.95
C LEU A 155 11.18 8.69 -2.06
N THR A 156 11.03 9.46 -0.99
CA THR A 156 11.36 10.90 -0.97
C THR A 156 12.84 11.14 -1.27
N TYR A 157 13.71 10.32 -0.66
CA TYR A 157 15.15 10.42 -0.89
C TYR A 157 15.51 10.14 -2.36
N ASP A 158 15.03 9.03 -2.92
CA ASP A 158 15.37 8.65 -4.30
C ASP A 158 14.71 9.58 -5.33
N PHE A 159 13.49 10.06 -5.06
CA PHE A 159 12.80 11.02 -5.92
C PHE A 159 13.55 12.35 -6.01
N ASN A 160 13.94 12.92 -4.85
CA ASN A 160 14.71 14.17 -4.80
C ASN A 160 16.10 14.03 -5.41
N ARG A 161 16.76 12.89 -5.22
CA ARG A 161 18.06 12.65 -5.84
C ARG A 161 17.95 12.59 -7.37
N THR A 162 16.91 11.93 -7.88
CA THR A 162 16.68 11.79 -9.32
C THR A 162 16.32 13.13 -9.96
N SER A 163 15.52 13.95 -9.29
CA SER A 163 15.05 15.25 -9.80
C SER A 163 16.15 16.29 -10.02
N THR A 164 17.31 16.14 -9.38
CA THR A 164 18.45 17.05 -9.56
C THR A 164 19.20 16.85 -10.87
N VAL A 165 19.08 15.67 -11.50
CA VAL A 165 19.82 15.32 -12.71
C VAL A 165 18.89 15.16 -13.92
N VAL A 166 17.68 14.64 -13.70
CA VAL A 166 16.68 14.47 -14.75
C VAL A 166 15.33 15.00 -14.30
N GLY A 167 14.59 15.65 -15.20
CA GLY A 167 13.24 16.09 -14.90
C GLY A 167 12.34 14.92 -14.50
N VAL A 168 11.56 15.12 -13.43
CA VAL A 168 10.60 14.16 -12.87
C VAL A 168 9.17 14.72 -12.87
N SER A 169 8.91 15.73 -13.70
CA SER A 169 7.62 16.42 -13.78
C SER A 169 6.47 15.48 -14.16
N ASP A 170 6.77 14.45 -14.95
CA ASP A 170 5.88 13.37 -15.34
C ASP A 170 5.53 12.42 -14.18
N LEU A 171 6.44 12.26 -13.21
CA LEU A 171 6.19 11.45 -12.01
C LEU A 171 5.52 12.24 -10.87
N TRP A 172 5.52 13.58 -10.96
CA TRP A 172 5.01 14.44 -9.90
C TRP A 172 3.55 14.19 -9.54
N PRO A 173 2.60 13.99 -10.49
CA PRO A 173 1.21 13.69 -10.15
C PRO A 173 1.08 12.40 -9.32
N MET A 174 1.79 11.34 -9.73
CA MET A 174 1.78 10.05 -9.01
C MET A 174 2.40 10.17 -7.62
N TYR A 175 3.46 10.98 -7.47
CA TYR A 175 4.05 11.26 -6.17
C TYR A 175 3.10 12.03 -5.25
N LEU A 176 2.33 12.99 -5.79
CA LEU A 176 1.29 13.69 -5.03
C LEU A 176 0.16 12.75 -4.61
N ASP A 177 -0.29 11.84 -5.47
CA ASP A 177 -1.29 10.83 -5.12
C ASP A 177 -0.81 9.93 -3.98
N PHE A 178 0.45 9.48 -4.05
CA PHE A 178 1.10 8.74 -2.96
C PHE A 178 1.11 9.56 -1.66
N GLN A 179 1.54 10.83 -1.69
CA GLN A 179 1.58 11.68 -0.50
C GLN A 179 0.18 11.91 0.09
N ASN A 180 -0.83 12.18 -0.74
CA ASN A 180 -2.20 12.40 -0.31
C ASN A 180 -2.77 11.14 0.37
N LEU A 181 -2.57 9.97 -0.24
CA LEU A 181 -3.04 8.71 0.33
C LEU A 181 -2.28 8.37 1.61
N SER A 182 -0.97 8.60 1.66
CA SER A 182 -0.15 8.41 2.86
C SER A 182 -0.64 9.28 4.01
N ASN A 183 -0.80 10.58 3.76
CA ASN A 183 -1.29 11.55 4.73
C ASN A 183 -2.70 11.20 5.23
N SER A 184 -3.60 10.79 4.34
CA SER A 184 -4.95 10.32 4.69
C SER A 184 -4.89 9.11 5.62
N THR A 185 -4.08 8.10 5.27
CA THR A 185 -3.89 6.89 6.07
C THR A 185 -3.30 7.21 7.45
N ARG A 186 -2.29 8.07 7.54
CA ARG A 186 -1.75 8.55 8.82
C ARG A 186 -2.80 9.30 9.64
N GLY A 187 -3.62 10.12 8.98
CA GLY A 187 -4.75 10.80 9.60
C GLY A 187 -5.74 9.82 10.24
N TYR A 188 -6.05 8.71 9.56
CA TYR A 188 -6.88 7.64 10.12
C TYR A 188 -6.20 6.94 11.30
N LEU A 189 -4.92 6.58 11.19
CA LEU A 189 -4.17 5.96 12.31
C LEU A 189 -4.11 6.89 13.54
N GLY A 190 -3.91 8.19 13.33
CA GLY A 190 -3.90 9.20 14.40
C GLY A 190 -5.25 9.33 15.12
N LYS A 191 -6.34 9.16 14.38
CA LYS A 191 -7.71 9.12 14.92
C LYS A 191 -8.13 7.75 15.45
N ASN A 192 -7.25 6.76 15.47
CA ASN A 192 -7.56 5.37 15.81
C ASN A 192 -8.60 4.70 14.88
N SER A 193 -8.74 5.17 13.64
CA SER A 193 -9.58 4.57 12.59
C SER A 193 -8.77 3.53 11.79
N VAL A 194 -8.30 2.48 12.46
CA VAL A 194 -7.35 1.51 11.92
C VAL A 194 -7.95 0.69 10.77
N ARG A 195 -9.26 0.37 10.75
CA ARG A 195 -9.92 -0.31 9.62
C ARG A 195 -9.90 0.52 8.35
N ARG A 196 -10.18 1.82 8.47
CA ARG A 196 -10.10 2.76 7.33
C ARG A 196 -8.67 2.93 6.83
N ALA A 197 -7.70 2.98 7.75
CA ALA A 197 -6.28 3.00 7.38
C ALA A 197 -5.86 1.71 6.66
N LEU A 198 -6.31 0.55 7.15
CA LEU A 198 -6.02 -0.76 6.56
C LEU A 198 -6.63 -0.89 5.16
N ALA A 199 -7.83 -0.34 4.93
CA ALA A 199 -8.46 -0.33 3.61
C ALA A 199 -7.62 0.40 2.54
N ASN A 200 -6.78 1.36 2.93
CA ASN A 200 -5.88 2.06 2.02
C ASN A 200 -4.56 1.32 1.77
N GLU A 201 -4.25 0.27 2.52
CA GLU A 201 -2.92 -0.37 2.50
C GLU A 201 -2.56 -0.89 1.11
N GLN A 202 -3.47 -1.59 0.45
CA GLN A 202 -3.21 -2.17 -0.86
C GLN A 202 -2.93 -1.08 -1.90
N SER A 203 -3.74 -0.03 -1.96
CA SER A 203 -3.53 1.08 -2.89
C SER A 203 -2.23 1.84 -2.61
N LEU A 204 -1.83 1.97 -1.34
CA LEU A 204 -0.52 2.52 -0.97
C LEU A 204 0.62 1.64 -1.46
N ASP A 205 0.51 0.31 -1.30
CA ASP A 205 1.52 -0.64 -1.76
C ASP A 205 1.70 -0.56 -3.28
N GLU A 206 0.60 -0.58 -4.02
CA GLU A 206 0.60 -0.51 -5.49
C GLU A 206 1.19 0.80 -6.01
N LEU A 207 0.79 1.94 -5.43
CA LEU A 207 1.33 3.25 -5.79
C LEU A 207 2.82 3.35 -5.45
N ASN A 208 3.21 2.94 -4.25
CA ASN A 208 4.61 2.98 -3.83
C ASN A 208 5.49 2.07 -4.70
N ALA A 209 5.04 0.86 -5.02
CA ALA A 209 5.79 -0.07 -5.87
C ALA A 209 5.97 0.47 -7.29
N THR A 210 4.89 1.00 -7.88
CA THR A 210 4.91 1.59 -9.23
C THR A 210 5.87 2.77 -9.28
N LEU A 211 5.72 3.72 -8.35
CA LEU A 211 6.54 4.92 -8.32
C LEU A 211 8.02 4.61 -7.99
N SER A 212 8.27 3.69 -7.06
CA SER A 212 9.63 3.23 -6.74
C SER A 212 10.31 2.60 -7.97
N SER A 213 9.57 1.81 -8.76
CA SER A 213 10.09 1.21 -10.00
C SER A 213 10.48 2.29 -11.01
N GLU A 214 9.61 3.28 -11.23
CA GLU A 214 9.83 4.37 -12.18
C GLU A 214 11.00 5.29 -11.76
N VAL A 215 11.12 5.59 -10.47
CA VAL A 215 12.25 6.34 -9.92
C VAL A 215 13.55 5.52 -10.07
N TYR A 216 13.50 4.20 -9.81
CA TYR A 216 14.66 3.33 -9.94
C TYR A 216 15.18 3.26 -11.38
N LYS A 217 14.30 3.14 -12.39
CA LYS A 217 14.69 3.17 -13.81
C LYS A 217 15.44 4.46 -14.18
N ARG A 218 14.94 5.61 -13.73
CA ARG A 218 15.56 6.92 -13.95
C ARG A 218 16.91 7.02 -13.23
N LYS A 219 16.98 6.57 -11.98
CA LYS A 219 18.22 6.50 -11.20
C LYS A 219 19.30 5.68 -11.89
N MET A 220 18.96 4.51 -12.45
CA MET A 220 19.91 3.68 -13.19
C MET A 220 20.38 4.38 -14.48
N ALA A 221 19.49 5.03 -15.22
CA ALA A 221 19.89 5.81 -16.40
C ALA A 221 20.84 6.98 -16.04
N VAL A 222 20.63 7.63 -14.89
CA VAL A 222 21.56 8.66 -14.38
C VAL A 222 22.92 8.07 -14.04
N VAL A 223 22.97 6.87 -13.45
CA VAL A 223 24.23 6.17 -13.18
C VAL A 223 24.96 5.84 -14.47
N ASP A 224 24.26 5.34 -15.49
CA ASP A 224 24.85 5.05 -16.80
C ASP A 224 25.41 6.31 -17.46
N TYR A 225 24.67 7.41 -17.43
CA TYR A 225 25.14 8.73 -17.89
C TYR A 225 26.48 9.11 -17.25
N GLN A 226 26.54 9.08 -15.91
CA GLN A 226 27.76 9.43 -15.17
C GLN A 226 28.92 8.49 -15.51
N ARG A 227 28.64 7.19 -15.66
CA ARG A 227 29.63 6.17 -16.02
C ARG A 227 30.19 6.40 -17.41
N PHE A 228 29.34 6.69 -18.40
CA PHE A 228 29.80 6.96 -19.76
C PHE A 228 30.62 8.24 -19.83
N CYS A 229 30.15 9.33 -19.21
CA CYS A 229 30.89 10.59 -19.16
C CYS A 229 32.29 10.39 -18.56
N TYR A 230 32.39 9.67 -17.45
CA TYR A 230 33.69 9.35 -16.85
C TYR A 230 34.59 8.55 -17.79
N ARG A 231 34.09 7.47 -18.41
CA ARG A 231 34.87 6.60 -19.31
C ARG A 231 35.34 7.33 -20.57
N ILE A 232 34.47 8.11 -21.19
CA ILE A 232 34.80 8.93 -22.36
C ILE A 232 35.88 9.95 -21.99
N GLY A 233 35.73 10.65 -20.86
CA GLY A 233 36.73 11.59 -20.37
C GLY A 233 38.12 10.96 -20.22
N GLN A 234 38.22 9.74 -19.67
CA GLN A 234 39.48 9.00 -19.55
C GLN A 234 40.09 8.66 -20.92
N LYS A 235 39.28 8.14 -21.85
CA LYS A 235 39.73 7.77 -23.21
C LYS A 235 40.21 8.98 -24.01
N LEU A 236 39.53 10.12 -23.89
CA LEU A 236 39.93 11.37 -24.53
C LEU A 236 41.28 11.87 -24.00
N LEU A 237 41.50 11.77 -22.69
CA LEU A 237 42.80 12.10 -22.08
C LEU A 237 43.92 11.18 -22.60
N GLU A 238 43.68 9.86 -22.67
CA GLU A 238 44.65 8.90 -23.21
C GLU A 238 45.03 9.23 -24.66
N LEU A 239 44.04 9.44 -25.53
CA LEU A 239 44.28 9.76 -26.95
C LEU A 239 44.99 11.11 -27.14
N SER A 240 44.68 12.11 -26.32
CA SER A 240 45.34 13.43 -26.39
C SER A 240 46.84 13.38 -26.11
N SER A 241 47.30 12.36 -25.39
CA SER A 241 48.71 12.14 -25.06
C SER A 241 49.49 11.36 -26.15
N ASN A 242 48.78 10.74 -27.12
CA ASN A 242 49.39 9.89 -28.14
C ASN A 242 49.59 10.63 -29.47
N ARG A 243 50.85 11.01 -29.75
CA ARG A 243 51.24 11.82 -30.93
C ARG A 243 51.12 11.12 -32.30
N THR A 244 50.79 9.83 -32.35
CA THR A 244 50.79 9.02 -33.59
C THR A 244 49.46 8.99 -34.37
N LEU A 245 48.43 9.69 -33.88
CA LEU A 245 47.05 9.64 -34.38
C LEU A 245 46.69 10.71 -35.44
N ILE A 246 47.65 11.19 -36.23
CA ILE A 246 47.44 12.31 -37.17
C ILE A 246 46.29 12.03 -38.16
N ASP A 247 46.16 10.79 -38.64
CA ASP A 247 45.15 10.41 -39.65
C ASP A 247 43.73 10.27 -39.08
N GLN A 248 43.58 10.21 -37.76
CA GLN A 248 42.30 10.05 -37.06
C GLN A 248 41.84 11.33 -36.34
N LYS A 249 42.60 12.42 -36.49
CA LYS A 249 42.39 13.69 -35.77
C LYS A 249 41.00 14.29 -35.98
N LYS A 250 40.48 14.25 -37.22
CA LYS A 250 39.18 14.82 -37.55
C LYS A 250 38.01 14.13 -36.82
N GLU A 251 38.09 12.80 -36.67
CA GLU A 251 37.07 12.02 -35.95
C GLU A 251 37.16 12.27 -34.45
N LEU A 252 38.38 12.31 -33.90
CA LEU A 252 38.61 12.65 -32.49
C LEU A 252 38.11 14.07 -32.13
N ASP A 253 38.37 15.06 -32.99
CA ASP A 253 37.93 16.44 -32.78
C ASP A 253 36.39 16.53 -32.80
N ALA A 254 35.72 15.81 -33.70
CA ALA A 254 34.26 15.75 -33.74
C ALA A 254 33.66 15.15 -32.46
N ILE A 255 34.24 14.05 -31.96
CA ILE A 255 33.82 13.42 -30.69
C ILE A 255 34.06 14.39 -29.52
N ASN A 256 35.20 15.07 -29.47
CA ASN A 256 35.51 16.04 -28.42
C ASN A 256 34.50 17.20 -28.36
N VAL A 257 34.17 17.79 -29.51
CA VAL A 257 33.19 18.89 -29.57
C VAL A 257 31.83 18.43 -29.07
N ARG A 258 31.39 17.23 -29.49
CA ARG A 258 30.07 16.72 -29.11
C ARG A 258 30.01 16.29 -27.64
N TYR A 259 31.07 15.66 -27.13
CA TYR A 259 31.18 15.33 -25.71
C TYR A 259 31.19 16.59 -24.83
N ALA A 260 31.91 17.64 -25.23
CA ALA A 260 31.89 18.93 -24.53
C ALA A 260 30.49 19.54 -24.50
N ALA A 261 29.74 19.48 -25.61
CA ALA A 261 28.36 19.96 -25.66
C ALA A 261 27.44 19.21 -24.69
N ILE A 262 27.58 17.87 -24.56
CA ILE A 262 26.79 17.08 -23.61
C ILE A 262 27.21 17.35 -22.17
N ARG A 263 28.52 17.43 -21.90
CA ARG A 263 29.06 17.66 -20.55
C ARG A 263 28.69 19.04 -20.00
N ASP A 264 28.71 20.04 -20.87
CA ASP A 264 28.44 21.43 -20.51
C ASP A 264 26.93 21.76 -20.58
N ASP A 265 26.12 20.87 -21.15
CA ASP A 265 24.66 20.92 -21.01
C ASP A 265 24.26 20.53 -19.59
N THR A 266 23.76 21.52 -18.86
CA THR A 266 23.44 21.40 -17.43
C THR A 266 22.03 20.89 -17.16
N ALA A 267 21.20 20.67 -18.19
CA ALA A 267 19.78 20.39 -18.00
C ALA A 267 19.23 19.29 -18.92
N ILE A 268 19.37 18.03 -18.52
CA ILE A 268 18.59 16.94 -19.10
C ILE A 268 17.17 17.00 -18.53
N LYS A 269 16.25 17.65 -19.26
CA LYS A 269 14.93 18.01 -18.75
C LYS A 269 13.91 16.87 -18.71
N THR A 270 14.15 15.76 -19.40
CA THR A 270 13.21 14.63 -19.48
C THR A 270 13.93 13.29 -19.45
N TYR A 271 13.21 12.23 -19.05
CA TYR A 271 13.75 10.88 -19.05
C TYR A 271 14.11 10.39 -20.47
N ASP A 272 13.28 10.65 -21.47
CA ASP A 272 13.57 10.26 -22.86
C ASP A 272 14.83 10.96 -23.39
N ALA A 273 15.04 12.23 -23.04
CA ALA A 273 16.26 12.94 -23.37
C ALA A 273 17.49 12.29 -22.70
N LEU A 274 17.37 11.85 -21.45
CA LEU A 274 18.45 11.12 -20.77
C LEU A 274 18.81 9.82 -21.49
N ILE A 275 17.82 9.04 -21.91
CA ILE A 275 18.03 7.78 -22.63
C ILE A 275 18.68 8.02 -24.00
N ALA A 276 18.24 9.05 -24.73
CA ALA A 276 18.87 9.44 -26.00
C ALA A 276 20.33 9.85 -25.80
N THR A 277 20.62 10.67 -24.79
CA THR A 277 21.98 11.08 -24.43
C THR A 277 22.84 9.87 -24.04
N ASN A 278 22.32 8.92 -23.26
CA ASN A 278 23.06 7.70 -22.91
C ASN A 278 23.42 6.86 -24.14
N SER A 279 22.49 6.69 -25.07
CA SER A 279 22.72 5.96 -26.32
C SER A 279 23.80 6.64 -27.17
N GLU A 280 23.79 7.98 -27.19
CA GLU A 280 24.80 8.76 -27.88
C GLU A 280 26.19 8.61 -27.25
N LEU A 281 26.27 8.69 -25.92
CA LEU A 281 27.52 8.50 -25.18
C LEU A 281 28.07 7.07 -25.34
N GLU A 282 27.22 6.05 -25.36
CA GLU A 282 27.64 4.67 -25.61
C GLU A 282 28.27 4.50 -27.00
N SER A 283 27.68 5.14 -28.02
CA SER A 283 28.22 5.18 -29.38
C SER A 283 29.59 5.84 -29.41
N MET A 284 29.75 6.99 -28.75
CA MET A 284 31.05 7.69 -28.63
C MET A 284 32.10 6.83 -27.91
N ASP A 285 31.73 6.20 -26.79
CA ASP A 285 32.61 5.32 -26.03
C ASP A 285 33.14 4.17 -26.90
N SER A 286 32.27 3.62 -27.76
CA SER A 286 32.60 2.57 -28.72
C SER A 286 33.52 3.07 -29.85
N GLN A 287 33.25 4.27 -30.40
CA GLN A 287 34.11 4.91 -31.41
C GLN A 287 35.51 5.18 -30.84
N LEU A 288 35.60 5.76 -29.64
CA LEU A 288 36.88 6.01 -28.97
C LEU A 288 37.67 4.73 -28.69
N ALA A 289 36.99 3.63 -28.32
CA ALA A 289 37.67 2.34 -28.17
C ALA A 289 38.30 1.84 -29.47
N ARG A 290 37.62 2.04 -30.61
CA ARG A 290 38.15 1.69 -31.95
C ARG A 290 39.35 2.57 -32.31
N LEU A 291 39.29 3.87 -32.04
CA LEU A 291 40.42 4.78 -32.27
C LEU A 291 41.65 4.40 -31.43
N ILE A 292 41.46 4.08 -30.15
CA ILE A 292 42.55 3.58 -29.29
C ILE A 292 43.14 2.28 -29.84
N TYR A 293 42.31 1.35 -30.31
CA TYR A 293 42.79 0.09 -30.89
C TYR A 293 43.58 0.31 -32.19
N ASN A 294 43.05 1.14 -33.11
CA ASN A 294 43.64 1.42 -34.42
C ASN A 294 44.87 2.34 -34.34
N GLY A 295 45.00 3.14 -33.28
CA GLY A 295 46.13 4.05 -33.02
C GLY A 295 47.32 3.41 -32.32
N ARG A 296 47.27 2.10 -32.02
CA ARG A 296 48.44 1.38 -31.52
C ARG A 296 49.42 1.17 -32.67
N PRO A 297 50.73 1.39 -32.49
CA PRO A 297 51.70 1.08 -33.51
C PRO A 297 51.55 -0.39 -33.88
N VAL A 298 51.41 -0.68 -35.19
CA VAL A 298 51.56 -2.03 -35.71
C VAL A 298 53.01 -2.40 -35.45
N VAL A 299 53.26 -3.07 -34.33
CA VAL A 299 54.52 -3.80 -34.16
C VAL A 299 54.48 -4.85 -35.26
N PRO A 300 55.41 -4.85 -36.24
CA PRO A 300 55.51 -5.97 -37.16
C PRO A 300 55.69 -7.20 -36.28
N VAL A 301 54.75 -8.13 -36.39
CA VAL A 301 54.83 -9.44 -35.74
C VAL A 301 55.97 -10.18 -36.43
N GLY A 302 57.20 -9.88 -36.04
CA GLY A 302 58.31 -10.80 -36.13
C GLY A 302 58.19 -11.71 -34.92
N ASP A 303 57.73 -12.94 -35.17
CA ASP A 303 57.89 -14.13 -34.33
C ASP A 303 58.26 -13.86 -32.86
N PHE A 304 57.28 -13.48 -32.06
CA PHE A 304 57.33 -13.73 -30.62
C PHE A 304 56.16 -14.64 -30.26
N CYS A 305 56.51 -15.92 -30.14
CA CYS A 305 55.66 -17.03 -29.76
C CYS A 305 54.61 -16.66 -28.72
N ILE A 306 53.36 -16.85 -29.12
CA ILE A 306 52.22 -17.18 -28.26
C ILE A 306 52.54 -18.54 -27.61
N VAL A 307 53.38 -18.59 -26.57
CA VAL A 307 53.50 -19.78 -25.69
C VAL A 307 53.73 -19.41 -24.21
N THR A 308 54.31 -18.26 -23.86
CA THR A 308 54.81 -18.08 -22.46
C THR A 308 53.80 -17.47 -21.46
N LEU A 309 52.66 -16.94 -21.89
CA LEU A 309 51.69 -16.30 -20.96
C LEU A 309 50.55 -17.22 -20.46
N PHE A 310 50.33 -18.38 -21.09
CA PHE A 310 49.33 -19.35 -20.62
C PHE A 310 49.86 -20.34 -19.56
N ILE A 311 51.19 -20.40 -19.35
CA ILE A 311 51.80 -21.31 -18.36
C ILE A 311 52.01 -20.61 -16.99
N LEU A 312 52.02 -19.28 -16.95
CA LEU A 312 52.25 -18.53 -15.70
C LEU A 312 50.98 -18.23 -14.88
N PHE A 313 49.81 -18.24 -15.49
CA PHE A 313 48.56 -17.96 -14.76
C PHE A 313 48.10 -19.09 -13.82
N PRO A 314 48.27 -20.39 -14.13
CA PRO A 314 47.97 -21.46 -13.17
C PRO A 314 48.97 -21.51 -11.99
N ALA A 315 50.24 -21.19 -12.22
CA ALA A 315 51.29 -21.24 -11.18
C ALA A 315 51.14 -20.10 -10.14
N VAL A 316 50.78 -18.89 -10.58
CA VAL A 316 50.51 -17.76 -9.68
C VAL A 316 49.19 -17.95 -8.94
N ALA A 317 48.16 -18.52 -9.58
CA ALA A 317 46.91 -18.87 -8.90
C ALA A 317 47.11 -19.97 -7.84
N TYR A 318 47.93 -21.00 -8.11
CA TYR A 318 48.24 -22.07 -7.16
C TYR A 318 49.03 -21.54 -5.94
N LEU A 319 50.04 -20.68 -6.15
CA LEU A 319 50.82 -20.05 -5.06
C LEU A 319 49.99 -19.07 -4.20
N CYS A 320 49.00 -18.39 -4.78
CA CYS A 320 48.08 -17.53 -4.03
C CYS A 320 47.04 -18.32 -3.22
N ILE A 321 46.66 -19.53 -3.67
CA ILE A 321 45.72 -20.40 -2.93
C ILE A 321 46.44 -21.14 -1.80
N GLU A 322 47.68 -21.61 -2.00
CA GLU A 322 48.46 -22.28 -0.95
C GLU A 322 48.88 -21.34 0.19
N ASN A 323 49.23 -20.08 -0.12
CA ASN A 323 49.53 -19.08 0.92
C ASN A 323 48.30 -18.66 1.73
N LYS A 324 47.09 -18.65 1.14
CA LYS A 324 45.86 -18.36 1.91
C LYS A 324 45.47 -19.47 2.89
N ARG A 325 45.86 -20.73 2.65
CA ARG A 325 45.61 -21.84 3.60
C ARG A 325 46.55 -21.86 4.81
N ARG A 326 47.73 -21.21 4.74
CA ARG A 326 48.69 -21.16 5.87
C ARG A 326 48.43 -20.03 6.88
N TYR A 327 47.61 -19.04 6.53
CA TYR A 327 47.38 -17.84 7.36
C TYR A 327 45.91 -17.61 7.77
N LEU A 328 45.06 -18.63 7.64
CA LEU A 328 43.78 -18.63 8.35
C LEU A 328 44.00 -19.20 9.75
N PRO A 329 43.75 -18.43 10.83
CA PRO A 329 43.76 -19.00 12.18
C PRO A 329 42.67 -20.07 12.30
N LYS A 330 43.01 -21.17 12.98
CA LYS A 330 42.03 -22.17 13.46
C LYS A 330 41.11 -21.57 14.50
#